data_AF-A0A8J7CR75-F1
#
_entry.id   AF-A0A8J7CR75-F1
#
_cell.length_a   1.000
_cell.length_b   1.000
_cell.length_c   1.000
_cell.angle_alpha   90.00
_cell.angle_beta   90.00
_cell.angle_gamma   90.00
#
_symmetry.space_group_name_H-M   'P 1'
#
loop_
_entity.id
_entity.type
_entity.pdbx_description
1 polymer ?
#
loop_
_entity_poly.entity_id
_entity_poly.type
_entity_poly.pdbx_seq_one_letter_code
_entity_poly.pdbx_strand_id
1 'polypeptide(L)'
;MARQNIFGTVFGVDAGMMQLAVFPNMSKRRAGEIVDRIFNFYHNKDVRLVMPATEARQFRKEEYGLPCVERVHVDMALSIGGDGT
;
A
#
# COMPACT_ATOMS: atom_id res chain seq x y z
N MET A 1 14.28 -12.28 15.04
CA MET A 1 13.76 -11.71 16.31
C MET A 1 12.37 -11.14 16.01
N ALA A 2 11.31 -11.90 16.28
CA ALA A 2 9.94 -11.48 15.95
C ALA A 2 9.41 -10.54 17.04
N ARG A 3 9.02 -9.32 16.67
CA ARG A 3 8.35 -8.37 17.57
C ARG A 3 6.86 -8.68 17.57
N GLN A 4 6.36 -9.27 18.66
CA GLN A 4 4.92 -9.40 18.91
C GLN A 4 4.36 -8.07 19.41
N ASN A 5 3.22 -7.64 18.85
CA ASN A 5 2.37 -6.59 19.41
C ASN A 5 0.93 -7.12 19.53
N ILE A 6 0.19 -6.57 20.49
CA ILE A 6 -0.92 -7.17 21.26
C ILE A 6 -2.24 -7.39 20.46
N PHE A 7 -2.25 -7.17 19.14
CA PHE A 7 -3.42 -7.43 18.28
C PHE A 7 -3.04 -8.43 17.18
N GLY A 8 -3.61 -9.64 17.28
CA GLY A 8 -3.28 -10.85 16.51
C GLY A 8 -3.56 -10.79 15.00
N THR A 9 -2.85 -9.96 14.26
CA THR A 9 -2.67 -10.14 12.82
C THR A 9 -1.22 -9.83 12.47
N VAL A 10 -0.44 -10.88 12.23
CA VAL A 10 0.95 -10.76 11.80
C VAL A 10 0.92 -10.29 10.34
N PHE A 11 1.04 -8.98 10.15
CA PHE A 11 1.59 -8.43 8.91
C PHE A 11 3.05 -8.05 9.18
N GLY A 12 3.84 -9.04 9.62
CA GLY A 12 5.27 -8.90 9.76
C GLY A 12 5.87 -8.80 8.37
N VAL A 13 6.33 -7.61 8.00
CA VAL A 13 7.26 -7.44 6.89
C VAL A 13 8.54 -8.17 7.31
N ASP A 14 9.08 -9.04 6.46
CA ASP A 14 10.36 -9.69 6.73
C ASP A 14 11.41 -8.63 7.08
N ALA A 15 12.29 -8.91 8.04
CA ALA A 15 13.31 -7.98 8.51
C ALA A 15 14.33 -7.72 7.39
N GLY A 16 13.99 -6.79 6.49
CA GLY A 16 14.74 -6.49 5.26
C GLY A 16 13.84 -6.04 4.10
N MET A 17 12.60 -6.51 4.04
CA MET A 17 11.65 -6.14 2.98
C MET A 17 11.05 -4.76 3.28
N MET A 18 11.10 -3.86 2.30
CA MET A 18 10.60 -2.49 2.44
C MET A 18 9.08 -2.48 2.26
N GLN A 19 8.33 -1.88 3.19
CA GLN A 19 6.90 -1.70 3.06
C GLN A 19 6.55 -0.29 2.59
N LEU A 20 5.79 -0.21 1.49
CA LEU A 20 5.41 1.03 0.86
C LEU A 20 3.89 1.15 0.78
N ALA A 21 3.34 2.26 1.30
CA ALA A 21 1.93 2.59 1.14
C ALA A 21 1.68 3.42 -0.12
N VAL A 22 0.64 3.10 -0.88
CA VAL A 22 0.19 3.85 -2.05
C VAL A 22 -1.17 4.49 -1.74
N PHE A 23 -1.25 5.82 -1.83
CA PHE A 23 -2.45 6.61 -1.58
C PHE A 23 -2.90 7.31 -2.88
N PRO A 24 -3.76 6.66 -3.67
CA PRO A 24 -4.26 7.23 -4.92
C PRO A 24 -5.42 8.21 -4.73
N ASN A 25 -5.39 9.32 -5.47
CA ASN A 25 -6.52 10.23 -5.56
C ASN A 25 -7.59 9.66 -6.52
N MET A 26 -8.65 9.09 -5.93
CA MET A 26 -9.74 8.41 -6.64
C MET A 26 -10.55 9.32 -7.58
N SER A 27 -10.46 10.64 -7.43
CA SER A 27 -11.16 11.60 -8.28
C SER A 27 -10.48 11.80 -9.65
N LYS A 28 -9.23 11.37 -9.81
CA LYS A 28 -8.47 11.60 -11.05
C LYS A 28 -8.78 10.49 -12.06
N ARG A 29 -9.21 10.88 -13.28
CA ARG A 29 -9.58 9.95 -14.38
C ARG A 29 -8.51 8.89 -14.69
N ARG A 30 -7.22 9.22 -14.51
CA ARG A 30 -6.08 8.34 -14.81
C ARG A 30 -5.48 7.65 -13.58
N ALA A 31 -6.13 7.72 -12.41
CA ALA A 31 -5.61 7.14 -11.18
C ALA A 31 -5.36 5.63 -11.32
N GLY A 32 -6.27 4.89 -11.96
CA GLY A 32 -6.11 3.44 -12.19
C GLY A 32 -4.87 3.09 -13.02
N GLU A 33 -4.63 3.79 -14.13
CA GLU A 33 -3.43 3.58 -14.97
C GLU A 33 -2.13 3.79 -14.19
N ILE A 34 -2.09 4.81 -13.32
CA ILE A 34 -0.91 5.13 -12.54
C ILE A 34 -0.70 4.09 -11.44
N VAL A 35 -1.78 3.67 -10.77
CA VAL A 35 -1.75 2.58 -9.79
C VAL A 35 -1.22 1.31 -10.46
N ASP A 36 -1.75 0.91 -11.61
CA ASP A 36 -1.26 -0.28 -12.32
C ASP A 36 0.22 -0.17 -12.69
N ARG A 37 0.67 1.01 -13.15
CA ARG A 37 2.09 1.24 -13.43
C ARG A 37 2.97 1.06 -12.20
N ILE A 38 2.55 1.57 -11.03
CA ILE A 38 3.29 1.43 -9.78
C ILE A 38 3.37 -0.04 -9.36
N PHE A 39 2.24 -0.74 -9.35
CA PHE A 39 2.21 -2.14 -8.96
C PHE A 39 3.03 -3.02 -9.91
N ASN A 40 2.92 -2.80 -11.21
CA ASN A 40 3.75 -3.48 -12.20
C ASN A 40 5.24 -3.14 -12.06
N PHE A 41 5.59 -1.92 -11.63
CA PHE A 41 6.99 -1.59 -11.39
C PHE A 41 7.56 -2.39 -10.21
N TYR A 42 6.82 -2.57 -9.11
CA TYR A 42 7.32 -3.26 -7.92
C TYR A 42 7.12 -4.79 -7.92
N HIS A 43 6.41 -5.38 -8.88
CA HIS A 43 6.03 -6.80 -8.87
C HIS A 43 7.18 -7.81 -8.70
N ASN A 44 8.41 -7.45 -9.07
CA ASN A 44 9.61 -8.29 -9.02
C ASN A 44 10.69 -7.72 -8.09
N LYS A 45 10.31 -6.81 -7.19
CA LYS A 45 11.21 -6.19 -6.21
C LYS A 45 10.89 -6.70 -4.82
N ASP A 46 11.88 -6.64 -3.93
CA ASP A 46 11.72 -6.97 -2.50
C ASP A 46 11.00 -5.82 -1.75
N VAL A 47 9.76 -5.56 -2.17
CA VAL A 47 8.92 -4.47 -1.67
C VAL A 47 7.51 -5.01 -1.46
N ARG A 48 6.97 -4.75 -0.27
CA ARG A 48 5.57 -4.99 0.03
C ARG A 48 4.76 -3.72 -0.21
N LEU A 49 3.92 -3.74 -1.24
CA LEU A 49 2.94 -2.69 -1.49
C LEU A 49 1.70 -2.89 -0.61
N VAL A 50 1.22 -1.80 -0.01
CA VAL A 50 -0.06 -1.75 0.70
C VAL A 50 -0.83 -0.50 0.25
N MET A 51 -2.16 -0.54 0.32
CA MET A 51 -3.01 0.60 0.04
C MET A 51 -4.29 0.51 0.87
N PRO A 52 -5.02 1.62 1.09
CA PRO A 52 -6.21 1.55 1.91
C PRO A 52 -7.27 0.67 1.21
N ALA A 53 -7.97 -0.12 2.03
CA ALA A 53 -8.81 -1.21 1.54
C ALA A 53 -9.93 -0.77 0.58
N THR A 54 -10.42 0.47 0.72
CA THR A 54 -11.46 1.04 -0.15
C THR A 54 -10.94 1.23 -1.58
N GLU A 55 -9.76 1.84 -1.71
CA GLU A 55 -9.07 2.08 -2.96
C GLU A 55 -8.63 0.77 -3.61
N ALA A 56 -8.14 -0.18 -2.79
CA ALA A 56 -7.76 -1.52 -3.25
C ALA A 56 -8.92 -2.23 -3.96
N ARG A 57 -10.12 -2.20 -3.37
CA ARG A 57 -11.34 -2.75 -3.99
C ARG A 57 -11.70 -2.01 -5.28
N GLN A 58 -11.63 -0.69 -5.28
CA GLN A 58 -11.98 0.11 -6.45
C GLN A 58 -11.03 -0.15 -7.64
N PHE A 59 -9.77 -0.49 -7.39
CA PHE A 59 -8.80 -0.85 -8.43
C PHE A 59 -8.63 -2.36 -8.66
N ARG A 60 -9.44 -3.23 -8.05
CA ARG A 60 -9.34 -4.71 -8.14
C ARG A 60 -7.96 -5.24 -7.71
N LYS A 61 -7.49 -4.73 -6.57
CA LYS A 61 -6.19 -5.00 -5.93
C LYS A 61 -6.37 -5.37 -4.45
N GLU A 62 -7.43 -6.11 -4.14
CA GLU A 62 -7.87 -6.41 -2.76
C GLU A 62 -6.78 -7.08 -1.91
N GLU A 63 -5.89 -7.86 -2.52
CA GLU A 63 -4.75 -8.52 -1.86
C GLU A 63 -3.73 -7.54 -1.25
N TYR A 64 -3.73 -6.28 -1.68
CA TYR A 64 -2.87 -5.21 -1.15
C TYR A 64 -3.63 -4.27 -0.20
N GLY A 65 -4.93 -4.49 -0.02
CA GLY A 65 -5.80 -3.66 0.79
C GLY A 65 -5.64 -3.95 2.28
N LEU A 66 -5.29 -2.95 3.08
CA LEU A 66 -5.33 -3.05 4.54
C LEU A 66 -6.38 -2.09 5.13
N PRO A 67 -7.14 -2.53 6.14
CA PRO A 67 -7.95 -1.61 6.93
C PRO A 67 -7.02 -0.71 7.75
N CYS A 68 -7.31 0.60 7.77
CA CYS A 68 -6.56 1.59 8.53
C CYS A 68 -5.04 1.58 8.21
N VAL A 69 -4.65 1.65 6.93
CA VAL A 69 -3.25 1.69 6.48
C VAL A 69 -2.42 2.74 7.23
N GLU A 70 -3.04 3.86 7.60
CA GLU A 70 -2.42 4.97 8.34
C GLU A 70 -1.91 4.57 9.72
N ARG A 71 -2.35 3.43 10.25
CA ARG A 71 -1.94 2.87 11.55
C ARG A 71 -0.91 1.76 11.42
N VAL A 72 -0.55 1.38 10.20
CA VAL A 72 0.44 0.33 9.92
C VAL A 72 1.81 1.00 9.72
N HIS A 73 2.87 0.36 10.23
CA HIS A 73 4.23 0.82 9.96
C HIS A 73 4.52 0.76 8.46
N VAL A 74 4.99 1.85 7.86
CA VAL A 74 5.44 1.89 6.47
C VAL A 74 6.76 2.61 6.42
N ASP A 75 7.68 2.14 5.58
CA ASP A 75 8.99 2.76 5.41
C ASP A 75 8.90 3.98 4.46
N MET A 76 7.93 3.94 3.54
CA MET A 76 7.65 5.02 2.59
C MET A 76 6.15 5.08 2.25
N ALA A 77 5.67 6.28 1.95
CA ALA A 77 4.34 6.50 1.38
C ALA A 77 4.44 7.24 0.04
N LEU A 78 3.69 6.76 -0.96
CA LEU A 78 3.51 7.38 -2.27
C LEU A 78 2.09 7.93 -2.38
N SER A 79 1.96 9.25 -2.30
CA SER A 79 0.71 9.95 -2.60
C SER A 79 0.62 10.21 -4.10
N ILE A 80 -0.45 9.74 -4.75
CA ILE A 80 -0.69 9.88 -6.19
C ILE A 80 -1.83 10.86 -6.41
N GLY A 81 -1.48 12.13 -6.62
CA GLY A 81 -2.44 13.22 -6.76
C GLY A 81 -1.74 14.55 -7.02
N GLY A 82 -2.48 15.64 -6.86
CA GLY A 82 -1.98 17.02 -6.83
C GLY A 82 -2.82 17.81 -5.81
N ASP A 83 -2.46 19.07 -5.54
CA ASP A 83 -2.96 19.94 -4.45
C ASP A 83 -4.14 19.41 -3.61
N GLY A 84 -3.82 19.01 -2.39
CA GLY A 84 -4.75 18.47 -1.38
C GLY A 84 -4.63 16.96 -1.13
N THR A 85 -3.53 16.32 -1.56
CA THR A 85 -3.23 14.90 -1.26
C THR A 85 -2.19 14.77 -0.15
#